data_AF-A0A534A956-F1
#
_entry.id   AF-A0A534A956-F1
#
_cell.length_a   1.000
_cell.length_b   1.000
_cell.length_c   1.000
_cell.angle_alpha   90.00
_cell.angle_beta   90.00
_cell.angle_gamma   90.00
#
_symmetry.space_group_name_H-M   'P 1'
#
loop_
_entity.id
_entity.type
_entity.pdbx_description
1 polymer ?
#
loop_
_entity_poly.entity_id
_entity_poly.type
_entity_poly.pdbx_seq_one_letter_code
_entity_poly.pdbx_strand_id
1 'polypeptide(L)'
;MHKSDFDYAGRCMRWYEWLAFLLLFALAAGVKAAVPLYRCDDARGAVTFQDRPCSVQEIEQAVAVEPAPAYAPSPTYALDTLAREPRPLRSGFNRVRNSGAQSWECRTADGQVFYRHHGCPRAIAAGDASTTAHGGMHRGKASSSNAKTVSVHAVRIPREEACAQMRRASAIGRNGHAHDEDASTYDKNLGRDLCR
;
A
#
# COMPACT_ATOMS: atom_id res chain seq x y z
N MET A 1 -64.26 32.16 -4.40
CA MET A 1 -64.41 31.00 -5.32
C MET A 1 -64.03 31.46 -6.71
N HIS A 2 -62.78 31.23 -7.12
CA HIS A 2 -62.33 31.49 -8.49
C HIS A 2 -62.53 30.21 -9.31
N LYS A 3 -63.33 30.32 -10.37
CA LYS A 3 -63.60 29.26 -11.34
C LYS A 3 -62.56 29.43 -12.45
N SER A 4 -61.60 28.52 -12.51
CA SER A 4 -60.61 28.48 -13.59
C SER A 4 -61.17 27.58 -14.67
N ASP A 5 -61.78 28.17 -15.69
CA ASP A 5 -62.19 27.46 -16.90
C ASP A 5 -60.93 27.14 -17.71
N PHE A 6 -60.51 25.88 -17.69
CA PHE A 6 -59.40 25.36 -18.51
C PHE A 6 -59.99 24.96 -19.87
N ASP A 7 -59.96 25.90 -20.81
CA ASP A 7 -60.26 25.64 -22.22
C ASP A 7 -59.20 24.68 -22.81
N TYR A 8 -59.50 23.38 -22.78
CA TYR A 8 -58.76 22.38 -23.54
C TYR A 8 -59.18 22.45 -25.00
N ALA A 9 -58.61 23.39 -25.73
CA ALA A 9 -58.63 23.37 -27.19
C ALA A 9 -57.89 22.12 -27.68
N GLY A 10 -58.65 21.08 -28.04
CA GLY A 10 -58.18 19.82 -28.61
C GLY A 10 -57.51 20.05 -29.96
N ARG A 11 -56.25 20.47 -29.94
CA ARG A 11 -55.40 20.50 -31.13
C ARG A 11 -55.00 19.07 -31.47
N CYS A 12 -55.38 18.62 -32.65
CA CYS A 12 -54.86 17.37 -33.24
C CYS A 12 -53.33 17.49 -33.30
N MET A 13 -52.63 16.67 -32.50
CA MET A 13 -51.17 16.62 -32.45
C MET A 13 -50.60 16.41 -33.84
N ARG A 14 -49.71 17.30 -34.27
CA ARG A 14 -49.07 17.20 -35.59
C ARG A 14 -48.09 16.02 -35.57
N TRP A 15 -47.91 15.34 -36.71
CA TRP A 15 -47.15 14.07 -36.79
C TRP A 15 -45.71 14.15 -36.21
N TYR A 16 -45.07 15.31 -36.30
CA TYR A 16 -43.75 15.53 -35.73
C TYR A 16 -43.76 15.57 -34.19
N GLU A 17 -44.87 15.95 -33.56
CA GLU A 17 -45.02 15.91 -32.10
C GLU A 17 -45.10 14.47 -31.60
N TRP A 18 -45.75 13.58 -32.36
CA TRP A 18 -45.74 12.14 -32.08
C TRP A 18 -44.34 11.53 -32.21
N LEU A 19 -43.58 11.90 -33.24
CA LEU A 19 -42.19 11.47 -33.40
C LEU A 19 -41.29 11.98 -32.27
N ALA A 20 -41.45 13.24 -31.88
CA ALA A 20 -40.71 13.81 -30.75
C ALA A 20 -41.05 13.10 -29.44
N PHE A 21 -42.34 12.75 -29.24
CA PHE A 21 -42.78 11.99 -28.07
C PHE A 21 -42.19 10.58 -28.06
N LEU A 22 -42.18 9.87 -29.19
CA LEU A 22 -41.59 8.54 -29.31
C LEU A 22 -40.07 8.56 -29.11
N LEU A 23 -39.37 9.58 -29.62
CA LEU A 23 -37.94 9.75 -29.43
C LEU A 23 -37.61 10.03 -27.94
N LEU A 24 -38.37 10.91 -27.30
CA LEU A 24 -38.25 11.18 -25.86
C LEU A 24 -38.55 9.93 -25.03
N PHE A 25 -39.53 9.13 -25.44
CA PHE A 25 -39.87 7.88 -24.77
C PHE A 25 -38.77 6.82 -24.93
N ALA A 26 -38.14 6.72 -26.11
CA ALA A 26 -37.00 5.84 -26.34
C ALA A 26 -35.75 6.25 -25.53
N LEU A 27 -35.51 7.56 -25.37
CA LEU A 27 -34.45 8.09 -24.51
C LEU A 27 -34.74 7.83 -23.03
N ALA A 28 -35.99 8.00 -22.58
CA ALA A 28 -36.42 7.74 -21.21
C ALA A 28 -36.44 6.25 -20.86
N ALA A 29 -36.76 5.39 -21.83
CA ALA A 29 -36.72 3.94 -21.70
C ALA A 29 -35.30 3.37 -21.62
N GLY A 30 -34.27 4.22 -21.76
CA GLY A 30 -32.88 3.93 -21.40
C GLY A 30 -32.48 2.52 -21.77
N VAL A 31 -32.27 2.26 -23.07
CA VAL A 31 -31.78 0.97 -23.56
C VAL A 31 -30.44 0.70 -22.88
N LYS A 32 -30.48 0.01 -21.74
CA LYS A 32 -29.32 -0.53 -21.08
C LYS A 32 -28.90 -1.71 -21.94
N ALA A 33 -28.07 -1.43 -22.94
CA ALA A 33 -27.29 -2.46 -23.59
C ALA A 33 -26.34 -3.02 -22.54
N ALA A 34 -26.82 -4.00 -21.76
CA ALA A 34 -25.97 -4.85 -20.97
C ALA A 34 -25.08 -5.60 -21.97
N VAL A 35 -23.83 -5.17 -22.11
CA VAL A 35 -22.86 -5.85 -22.98
C VAL A 35 -22.69 -7.25 -22.39
N PRO A 36 -23.08 -8.33 -23.09
CA PRO A 36 -22.93 -9.67 -22.56
C PRO A 36 -21.44 -9.97 -22.41
N LEU A 37 -21.03 -10.37 -21.20
CA LEU A 37 -19.69 -10.89 -20.94
C LEU A 37 -19.76 -12.41 -21.02
N TYR A 38 -19.01 -12.98 -21.94
CA TYR A 38 -18.89 -14.41 -22.16
C TYR A 38 -17.71 -14.94 -21.36
N ARG A 39 -17.95 -15.98 -20.55
CA ARG A 39 -16.91 -16.79 -19.96
C ARG A 39 -16.62 -17.95 -20.91
N CYS A 40 -15.38 -18.07 -21.37
CA CYS A 40 -14.93 -19.14 -22.25
C CYS A 40 -13.96 -20.04 -21.48
N ASP A 41 -14.26 -21.33 -21.43
CA ASP A 41 -13.39 -22.35 -20.84
C ASP A 41 -12.71 -23.15 -21.98
N ASP A 42 -11.38 -23.18 -21.99
CA ASP A 42 -10.60 -23.92 -22.99
C ASP A 42 -10.40 -25.41 -22.63
N ALA A 43 -9.97 -26.22 -23.58
CA ALA A 43 -9.70 -27.65 -23.38
C ALA A 43 -8.55 -27.96 -22.39
N ARG A 44 -7.77 -26.95 -21.99
CA ARG A 44 -6.68 -27.02 -21.02
C ARG A 44 -7.11 -26.55 -19.62
N GLY A 45 -8.37 -26.12 -19.47
CA GLY A 45 -8.95 -25.60 -18.23
C GLY A 45 -8.61 -24.12 -17.95
N ALA A 46 -8.09 -23.37 -18.92
CA ALA A 46 -7.90 -21.94 -18.80
C ALA A 46 -9.24 -21.21 -19.02
N VAL A 47 -9.51 -20.22 -18.18
CA VAL A 47 -10.75 -19.44 -18.19
C VAL A 47 -10.44 -18.02 -18.65
N THR A 48 -11.13 -17.55 -19.69
CA THR A 48 -11.06 -16.17 -20.18
C THR A 48 -12.44 -15.52 -20.16
N PHE A 49 -12.47 -14.20 -19.96
CA PHE A 49 -13.69 -13.39 -20.02
C PHE A 49 -13.55 -12.39 -21.16
N GLN A 50 -14.53 -12.37 -22.06
CA GLN A 50 -14.49 -11.54 -23.27
C GLN A 50 -15.88 -10.99 -23.63
N ASP A 51 -15.88 -9.91 -24.41
CA ASP A 51 -17.06 -9.22 -24.94
C ASP A 51 -17.56 -9.80 -26.27
N ARG A 52 -16.89 -10.84 -26.78
CA ARG A 52 -17.22 -11.55 -28.03
C ARG A 52 -17.59 -13.00 -27.74
N PRO A 53 -18.45 -13.63 -28.56
CA PRO A 53 -18.79 -15.04 -28.39
C PRO A 53 -17.54 -15.93 -28.42
N CYS A 54 -17.57 -17.03 -27.66
CA CYS A 54 -16.46 -17.98 -27.56
C CYS A 54 -16.19 -18.66 -28.92
N SER A 55 -15.00 -19.22 -29.10
CA SER A 55 -14.68 -19.95 -30.32
C SER A 55 -15.52 -21.24 -30.41
N VAL A 56 -15.73 -21.78 -31.62
CA VAL A 56 -16.62 -22.95 -31.88
C VAL A 56 -16.26 -24.21 -31.05
N GLN A 57 -15.08 -24.24 -30.43
CA GLN A 57 -14.57 -25.35 -29.63
C GLN A 57 -14.54 -25.09 -28.12
N GLU A 58 -15.08 -23.95 -27.66
CA GLU A 58 -15.09 -23.53 -26.26
C GLU A 58 -16.50 -23.65 -25.65
N ILE A 59 -16.56 -23.95 -24.35
CA ILE A 59 -17.82 -24.01 -23.61
C ILE A 59 -18.21 -22.58 -23.20
N GLU A 60 -19.38 -22.13 -23.66
CA GLU A 60 -19.91 -20.79 -23.40
C GLU A 60 -20.76 -20.77 -22.12
N GLN A 61 -20.41 -19.90 -21.18
CA GLN A 61 -21.27 -19.56 -20.05
C GLN A 61 -21.51 -18.04 -20.02
N ALA A 62 -22.75 -17.63 -20.32
CA ALA A 62 -23.15 -16.23 -20.23
C ALA A 62 -23.26 -15.83 -18.74
N VAL A 63 -22.42 -14.87 -18.31
CA VAL A 63 -22.45 -14.36 -16.94
C VAL A 63 -23.11 -12.99 -16.96
N ALA A 64 -24.30 -12.91 -16.35
CA ALA A 64 -24.94 -11.62 -16.11
C ALA A 64 -24.15 -10.88 -15.02
N VAL A 65 -23.43 -9.83 -15.40
CA VAL A 65 -22.77 -8.94 -14.45
C VAL A 65 -23.80 -7.98 -13.89
N GLU A 66 -24.08 -8.10 -12.59
CA GLU A 66 -24.93 -7.13 -11.90
C GLU A 66 -24.28 -5.74 -11.96
N PRO A 67 -25.08 -4.68 -12.16
CA PRO A 67 -24.56 -3.32 -12.22
C PRO A 67 -23.87 -2.95 -10.90
N ALA A 68 -22.80 -2.16 -10.99
CA ALA A 68 -22.09 -1.67 -9.82
C ALA A 68 -23.08 -1.02 -8.83
N PRO A 69 -22.93 -1.26 -7.51
CA PRO A 69 -23.81 -0.68 -6.52
C PRO A 69 -23.76 0.85 -6.61
N ALA A 70 -24.88 1.50 -6.31
CA ALA A 70 -24.95 2.95 -6.27
C ALA A 70 -23.86 3.50 -5.33
N TYR A 71 -23.22 4.59 -5.76
CA TYR A 71 -22.20 5.27 -4.97
C TYR A 71 -22.77 5.61 -3.59
N ALA A 72 -22.25 4.96 -2.55
CA ALA A 72 -22.48 5.36 -1.18
C ALA A 72 -21.39 6.36 -0.80
N PRO A 73 -21.74 7.58 -0.36
CA PRO A 73 -20.75 8.51 0.16
C PRO A 73 -20.02 7.85 1.32
N SER A 74 -18.69 7.99 1.35
CA SER A 74 -17.92 7.56 2.51
C SER A 74 -18.41 8.31 3.76
N PRO A 75 -18.56 7.61 4.90
CA PRO A 75 -19.05 8.23 6.13
C PRO A 75 -18.17 9.43 6.54
N THR A 76 -18.84 10.52 6.92
CA THR A 76 -18.27 11.85 7.20
C THR A 76 -17.48 11.92 8.52
N TYR A 77 -17.02 10.79 9.08
CA TYR A 77 -16.19 10.83 10.29
C TYR A 77 -14.73 11.26 10.01
N ALA A 78 -14.33 11.35 8.73
CA ALA A 78 -12.96 11.74 8.36
C ALA A 78 -12.75 13.26 8.19
N LEU A 79 -13.80 14.09 8.22
CA LEU A 79 -13.70 15.53 7.92
C LEU A 79 -13.71 16.44 9.16
N ASP A 80 -14.00 15.90 10.35
CA ASP A 80 -14.19 16.71 11.55
C ASP A 80 -12.91 16.97 12.36
N THR A 81 -11.74 16.98 11.69
CA THR A 81 -10.46 17.35 12.32
C THR A 81 -9.87 18.65 11.79
N LEU A 82 -10.59 19.40 10.95
CA LEU A 82 -10.18 20.73 10.50
C LEU A 82 -10.71 21.89 11.36
N ALA A 83 -11.44 21.60 12.45
CA ALA A 83 -11.52 22.52 13.57
C ALA A 83 -10.17 22.50 14.28
N ARG A 84 -9.21 23.25 13.73
CA ARG A 84 -7.89 23.52 14.31
C ARG A 84 -8.09 24.33 15.58
N GLU A 85 -8.45 23.66 16.66
CA GLU A 85 -8.13 24.12 17.99
C GLU A 85 -6.61 24.42 17.98
N PRO A 86 -6.15 25.57 18.50
CA PRO A 86 -4.74 25.77 18.77
C PRO A 86 -4.35 24.72 19.81
N ARG A 87 -3.91 23.56 19.32
CA ARG A 87 -3.29 22.52 20.13
C ARG A 87 -2.26 23.25 20.97
N PRO A 88 -2.35 23.25 22.31
CA PRO A 88 -1.29 23.82 23.11
C PRO A 88 -0.01 23.15 22.60
N LEU A 89 0.96 23.97 22.18
CA LEU A 89 2.31 23.49 21.95
C LEU A 89 2.62 22.68 23.19
N ARG A 90 2.68 21.34 23.05
CA ARG A 90 3.13 20.46 24.12
C ARG A 90 4.58 20.86 24.34
N SER A 91 4.74 21.87 25.18
CA SER A 91 5.98 22.26 25.81
C SER A 91 6.55 21.00 26.42
N GLY A 92 7.74 20.63 25.94
CA GLY A 92 8.52 19.56 26.50
C GLY A 92 7.84 18.20 26.43
N PHE A 93 7.96 17.53 25.28
CA PHE A 93 8.53 16.19 25.43
C PHE A 93 9.86 16.41 26.13
N ASN A 94 9.89 16.13 27.43
CA ASN A 94 11.12 15.72 28.09
C ASN A 94 11.66 14.61 27.19
N ARG A 95 12.55 14.97 26.26
CA ARG A 95 13.62 14.09 25.87
C ARG A 95 14.24 13.75 27.21
N VAL A 96 13.85 12.60 27.76
CA VAL A 96 14.73 11.84 28.60
C VAL A 96 15.91 11.62 27.67
N ARG A 97 16.84 12.59 27.69
CA ARG A 97 18.14 12.51 27.07
C ARG A 97 18.71 11.33 27.80
N ASN A 98 18.56 10.16 27.20
CA ASN A 98 19.11 8.93 27.71
C ASN A 98 20.61 8.97 27.38
N SER A 99 21.28 10.05 27.82
CA SER A 99 22.70 10.33 27.60
C SER A 99 23.58 9.34 28.35
N GLY A 100 22.98 8.52 29.24
CA GLY A 100 23.62 7.36 29.84
C GLY A 100 23.38 6.03 29.10
N ALA A 101 22.46 5.97 28.14
CA ALA A 101 22.19 4.73 27.43
C ALA A 101 23.34 4.40 26.47
N GLN A 102 23.96 3.26 26.72
CA GLN A 102 25.04 2.75 25.89
C GLN A 102 24.49 1.97 24.70
N SER A 103 25.25 1.97 23.62
CA SER A 103 25.08 1.13 22.44
C SER A 103 26.45 0.54 22.08
N TRP A 104 26.49 -0.24 21.03
CA TRP A 104 27.66 -1.00 20.64
C TRP A 104 28.02 -0.71 19.20
N GLU A 105 29.27 -0.36 18.99
CA GLU A 105 29.93 -0.41 17.69
C GLU A 105 30.57 -1.79 17.53
N CYS A 106 30.14 -2.50 16.50
CA CYS A 106 30.57 -3.85 16.20
C CYS A 106 31.51 -3.79 15.00
N ARG A 107 32.75 -4.24 15.20
CA ARG A 107 33.79 -4.27 14.18
C ARG A 107 34.12 -5.71 13.83
N THR A 108 34.00 -6.08 12.56
CA THR A 108 34.40 -7.41 12.10
C THR A 108 35.91 -7.46 11.90
N ALA A 109 36.51 -8.65 11.95
CA ALA A 109 37.93 -8.81 11.60
C ALA A 109 38.25 -8.34 10.16
N ASP A 110 37.25 -8.38 9.28
CA ASP A 110 37.35 -7.91 7.88
C ASP A 110 37.20 -6.37 7.76
N GLY A 111 37.06 -5.65 8.87
CA GLY A 111 37.00 -4.18 8.90
C GLY A 111 35.62 -3.56 8.68
N GLN A 112 34.55 -4.36 8.65
CA GLN A 112 33.19 -3.83 8.55
C GLN A 112 32.74 -3.27 9.90
N VAL A 113 31.94 -2.20 9.86
CA VAL A 113 31.45 -1.53 11.06
C VAL A 113 29.95 -1.39 11.01
N PHE A 114 29.29 -1.86 12.06
CA PHE A 114 27.85 -1.77 12.23
C PHE A 114 27.50 -1.45 13.68
N TYR A 115 26.31 -0.90 13.89
CA TYR A 115 25.89 -0.39 15.19
C TYR A 115 24.67 -1.13 15.71
N ARG A 116 24.63 -1.43 17.01
CA ARG A 116 23.52 -2.10 17.68
C ARG A 116 23.27 -1.55 19.07
N HIS A 117 22.03 -1.57 19.51
CA HIS A 117 21.62 -1.26 20.87
C HIS A 117 21.69 -2.50 21.78
N HIS A 118 21.40 -3.70 21.24
CA HIS A 118 21.39 -4.96 21.99
C HIS A 118 22.66 -5.82 21.75
N GLY A 119 23.83 -5.28 22.08
CA GLY A 119 25.12 -6.01 22.04
C GLY A 119 25.57 -6.45 20.65
N CYS A 120 26.86 -6.79 20.51
CA CYS A 120 27.37 -7.37 19.27
C CYS A 120 27.20 -8.90 19.26
N PRO A 121 26.89 -9.52 18.11
CA PRO A 121 27.04 -10.97 17.98
C PRO A 121 28.53 -11.33 18.11
N ARG A 122 28.86 -12.56 18.49
CA ARG A 122 30.26 -13.01 18.58
C ARG A 122 30.90 -13.22 17.21
N ALA A 123 30.09 -13.57 16.21
CA ALA A 123 30.51 -13.76 14.83
C ALA A 123 29.33 -13.51 13.86
N ILE A 124 29.65 -13.19 12.61
CA ILE A 124 28.70 -13.05 11.50
C ILE A 124 29.13 -13.90 10.30
N ALA A 125 28.24 -14.15 9.34
CA ALA A 125 28.58 -14.87 8.13
C ALA A 125 29.46 -14.00 7.20
N ALA A 126 30.53 -14.55 6.65
CA ALA A 126 31.51 -13.85 5.81
C ALA A 126 31.00 -13.48 4.40
N GLY A 127 29.69 -13.54 4.16
CA GLY A 127 29.09 -13.42 2.81
C GLY A 127 28.02 -12.34 2.66
N ASP A 128 27.61 -11.67 3.74
CA ASP A 128 26.42 -10.80 3.70
C ASP A 128 26.73 -9.35 3.28
N ALA A 129 27.93 -9.11 2.76
CA ALA A 129 28.45 -7.77 2.46
C ALA A 129 28.03 -7.19 1.08
N SER A 130 27.21 -7.88 0.28
CA SER A 130 26.97 -7.45 -1.12
C SER A 130 25.57 -7.66 -1.68
N THR A 131 24.52 -7.30 -0.95
CA THR A 131 23.18 -7.18 -1.56
C THR A 131 22.49 -5.86 -1.21
N THR A 132 23.06 -4.76 -1.70
CA THR A 132 22.22 -3.72 -2.31
C THR A 132 21.51 -4.31 -3.53
N ALA A 133 20.33 -4.87 -3.33
CA ALA A 133 19.37 -5.10 -4.40
C ALA A 133 17.96 -5.08 -3.83
N HIS A 134 17.18 -4.10 -4.28
CA HIS A 134 15.74 -4.03 -4.11
C HIS A 134 15.07 -5.36 -4.46
N GLY A 135 14.09 -5.76 -3.64
CA GLY A 135 13.04 -6.72 -4.02
C GLY A 135 13.51 -8.16 -4.21
N GLY A 136 13.22 -9.03 -3.23
CA GLY A 136 13.54 -10.44 -3.41
C GLY A 136 13.03 -11.31 -2.28
N MET A 137 11.80 -11.76 -2.41
CA MET A 137 11.15 -12.72 -1.55
C MET A 137 11.80 -14.11 -1.68
N HIS A 138 12.98 -14.34 -1.09
CA HIS A 138 13.47 -15.70 -0.83
C HIS A 138 14.31 -15.73 0.45
N ARG A 139 13.66 -16.05 1.59
CA ARG A 139 14.34 -16.68 2.72
C ARG A 139 14.78 -18.08 2.29
N GLY A 140 15.81 -18.14 1.46
CA GLY A 140 16.58 -19.33 1.22
C GLY A 140 17.30 -19.65 2.51
N LYS A 141 16.83 -20.70 3.18
CA LYS A 141 17.50 -21.36 4.30
C LYS A 141 18.83 -21.89 3.77
N ALA A 142 19.85 -21.03 3.73
CA ALA A 142 21.22 -21.44 3.45
C ALA A 142 21.70 -22.26 4.65
N SER A 143 21.31 -23.53 4.65
CA SER A 143 21.99 -24.61 5.36
C SER A 143 23.40 -24.73 4.77
N SER A 144 24.25 -23.73 5.00
CA SER A 144 25.65 -23.79 4.61
C SER A 144 26.42 -24.36 5.79
N SER A 145 26.60 -25.68 5.75
CA SER A 145 27.50 -26.43 6.64
C SER A 145 28.98 -26.00 6.51
N ASN A 146 29.29 -24.96 5.72
CA ASN A 146 30.59 -24.32 5.59
C ASN A 146 30.47 -22.78 5.47
N ALA A 147 29.50 -22.16 6.14
CA ALA A 147 29.46 -20.70 6.23
C ALA A 147 30.71 -20.22 6.98
N LYS A 148 31.69 -19.66 6.25
CA LYS A 148 32.84 -19.00 6.85
C LYS A 148 32.30 -17.91 7.76
N THR A 149 32.68 -17.95 9.04
CA THR A 149 32.25 -16.95 10.03
C THR A 149 33.39 -16.00 10.33
N VAL A 150 33.07 -14.74 10.59
CA VAL A 150 34.02 -13.68 10.91
C VAL A 150 33.76 -13.23 12.33
N SER A 151 34.80 -13.18 13.14
CA SER A 151 34.70 -12.70 14.52
C SER A 151 34.38 -11.21 14.58
N VAL A 152 33.66 -10.82 15.63
CA VAL A 152 33.24 -9.43 15.86
C VAL A 152 33.78 -8.95 17.19
N HIS A 153 34.42 -7.78 17.16
CA HIS A 153 34.85 -7.02 18.33
C HIS A 153 33.79 -5.97 18.69
N ALA A 154 33.50 -5.82 19.98
CA ALA A 154 32.46 -4.94 20.48
C ALA A 154 33.06 -3.76 21.24
N VAL A 155 32.71 -2.53 20.84
CA VAL A 155 33.11 -1.29 21.51
C VAL A 155 31.86 -0.61 22.04
N ARG A 156 31.87 -0.16 23.30
CA ARG A 156 30.75 0.61 23.86
C ARG A 156 30.84 2.05 23.37
N ILE A 157 29.71 2.57 22.88
CA ILE A 157 29.58 3.96 22.46
C ILE A 157 28.26 4.55 22.98
N PRO A 158 28.16 5.88 23.13
CA PRO A 158 26.90 6.53 23.44
C PRO A 158 25.82 6.18 22.41
N ARG A 159 24.58 5.95 22.87
CA ARG A 159 23.45 5.67 21.97
C ARG A 159 23.24 6.79 20.95
N GLU A 160 23.43 8.03 21.36
CA GLU A 160 23.31 9.18 20.45
C GLU A 160 24.32 9.13 19.30
N GLU A 161 25.53 8.64 19.57
CA GLU A 161 26.57 8.47 18.56
C GLU A 161 26.23 7.31 17.62
N ALA A 162 25.80 6.16 18.16
CA ALA A 162 25.30 5.05 17.35
C ALA A 162 24.19 5.50 16.39
N CYS A 163 23.17 6.19 16.92
CA CYS A 163 22.05 6.68 16.13
C CYS A 163 22.45 7.76 15.12
N ALA A 164 23.48 8.56 15.40
CA ALA A 164 24.03 9.51 14.43
C ALA A 164 24.77 8.78 13.30
N GLN A 165 25.52 7.72 13.60
CA GLN A 165 26.27 6.94 12.62
C GLN A 165 25.38 6.05 11.75
N MET A 166 24.27 5.55 12.29
CA MET A 166 23.24 4.81 11.55
C MET A 166 22.46 5.71 10.57
N ARG A 167 22.15 6.95 10.97
CA ARG A 167 21.35 7.89 10.16
C ARG A 167 22.17 8.78 9.22
N ARG A 168 23.50 8.75 9.31
CA ARG A 168 24.36 9.57 8.44
C ARG A 168 24.08 9.20 6.98
N ALA A 169 24.04 10.18 6.08
CA ALA A 169 23.81 9.93 4.65
C ALA A 169 24.83 8.94 4.03
N SER A 170 26.05 8.89 4.58
CA SER A 170 27.09 7.95 4.16
C SER A 170 26.92 6.54 4.73
N ALA A 171 25.93 6.29 5.60
CA ALA A 171 25.73 4.98 6.21
C ALA A 171 25.36 3.93 5.16
N ILE A 172 24.54 4.29 4.16
CA ILE A 172 24.12 3.37 3.08
C ILE A 172 25.32 2.79 2.31
N GLY A 173 26.39 3.57 2.14
CA GLY A 173 27.62 3.13 1.46
C GLY A 173 28.64 2.44 2.37
N ARG A 174 28.37 2.31 3.68
CA ARG A 174 29.29 1.68 4.63
C ARG A 174 29.14 0.16 4.59
N ASN A 175 30.26 -0.53 4.43
CA ASN A 175 30.34 -1.98 4.64
C ASN A 175 29.91 -2.31 6.09
N GLY A 176 28.81 -3.04 6.23
CA GLY A 176 28.21 -3.35 7.53
C GLY A 176 26.87 -2.66 7.79
N HIS A 177 26.43 -1.70 6.99
CA HIS A 177 25.13 -1.05 7.21
C HIS A 177 23.94 -2.03 7.22
N ALA A 178 24.00 -3.09 6.41
CA ALA A 178 23.00 -4.16 6.43
C ALA A 178 22.90 -4.91 7.77
N HIS A 179 23.91 -4.78 8.63
CA HIS A 179 23.96 -5.34 9.98
C HIS A 179 23.65 -4.30 11.07
N ASP A 180 23.41 -3.04 10.71
CA ASP A 180 22.91 -2.05 11.67
C ASP A 180 21.55 -2.49 12.20
N GLU A 181 21.33 -2.27 13.49
CA GLU A 181 20.01 -2.45 14.07
C GLU A 181 19.06 -1.36 13.56
N ASP A 182 18.05 -1.75 12.77
CA ASP A 182 16.96 -0.86 12.38
C ASP A 182 15.65 -1.29 13.05
N ALA A 183 14.90 -0.30 13.52
CA ALA A 183 13.55 -0.52 14.00
C ALA A 183 12.62 -0.79 12.80
N SER A 184 11.80 -1.83 12.92
CA SER A 184 10.79 -2.11 11.90
C SER A 184 9.82 -0.94 11.77
N THR A 185 9.14 -0.81 10.61
CA THR A 185 8.10 0.21 10.42
C THR A 185 7.03 0.13 11.52
N TYR A 186 6.70 -1.07 11.96
CA TYR A 186 5.76 -1.29 13.06
C TYR A 186 6.28 -0.73 14.38
N ASP A 187 7.54 -1.02 14.73
CA ASP A 187 8.18 -0.51 15.96
C ASP A 187 8.32 1.02 15.95
N LYS A 188 8.64 1.59 14.79
CA LYS A 188 8.68 3.04 14.57
C LYS A 188 7.31 3.67 14.86
N ASN A 189 6.22 3.06 14.41
CA ASN A 189 4.86 3.53 14.64
C ASN A 189 4.41 3.38 16.10
N LEU A 190 4.93 2.37 16.81
CA LEU A 190 4.68 2.17 18.25
C LEU A 190 5.57 3.03 19.17
N GLY A 191 6.48 3.84 18.62
CA GLY A 191 7.42 4.64 19.41
C GLY A 191 8.49 3.80 20.12
N ARG A 192 8.78 2.60 19.62
CA ARG A 192 9.84 1.71 20.13
C ARG A 192 11.20 1.92 19.46
N ASP A 193 11.28 2.86 18.51
CA ASP A 193 12.53 3.25 17.86
C ASP A 193 13.46 3.96 18.86
N LEU A 194 14.61 3.34 19.13
CA LEU A 194 15.60 3.82 20.08
C LEU A 194 16.39 5.04 19.56
N CYS A 195 16.27 5.35 18.27
CA CYS A 195 16.97 6.46 17.61
C CYS A 195 16.07 7.65 17.24
N ARG A 196 14.82 7.67 17.72
CA ARG A 196 13.81 8.70 17.42
C ARG A 196 13.78 9.86 18.41
#